data_AF-A0A804N7V4-F1
#
_entry.id   AF-A0A804N7V4-F1
#
_cell.length_a   1.000
_cell.length_b   1.000
_cell.length_c   1.000
_cell.angle_alpha   90.00
_cell.angle_beta   90.00
_cell.angle_gamma   90.00
#
_symmetry.space_group_name_H-M   'P 1'
#
loop_
_entity.id
_entity.type
_entity.pdbx_description
1 polymer ?
#
loop_
_entity_poly.entity_id
_entity_poly.type
_entity_poly.pdbx_seq_one_letter_code
_entity_poly.pdbx_strand_id
1 'polypeptide(L)' 'MIDDEGVLQSVDVSAKFVNGKPARIEAKYVMRTPRDWDRFMRFMERYSQANGLQFVKN' A
#
# COMPACT_ATOMS: atom_id res chain seq x y z
N MET A 1 0.56 4.37 3.90
CA MET A 1 1.84 4.12 3.21
C MET A 1 2.70 5.36 3.42
N ILE A 2 3.86 5.23 4.05
CA ILE A 2 4.68 6.35 4.55
C ILE A 2 6.09 6.24 3.95
N ASP A 3 6.61 7.33 3.41
CA ASP A 3 7.98 7.46 2.89
C ASP A 3 8.45 8.93 2.93
N ASP A 4 9.59 9.23 2.29
CA ASP A 4 10.18 10.58 2.24
C ASP A 4 9.29 11.64 1.56
N GLU A 5 8.29 11.23 0.78
CA GLU A 5 7.31 12.12 0.13
C GLU A 5 6.00 12.24 0.96
N GLY A 6 6.02 11.85 2.24
CA GLY A 6 4.89 11.94 3.15
C GLY A 6 4.01 10.69 3.20
N VAL A 7 2.69 10.86 3.29
CA VAL A 7 1.76 9.77 3.63
C VAL A 7 0.65 9.62 2.58
N LEU A 8 0.51 8.42 2.00
CA LEU A 8 -0.72 7.99 1.34
C LEU A 8 -1.61 7.28 2.37
N GLN A 9 -2.78 7.84 2.63
CA GLN A 9 -3.71 7.39 3.66
C GLN A 9 -5.09 7.05 3.09
N SER A 10 -5.81 6.15 3.76
CA SER A 10 -7.22 5.86 3.47
C SER A 10 -7.99 5.68 4.76
N VAL A 11 -9.26 6.10 4.74
CA VAL A 11 -10.25 5.84 5.79
C VAL A 11 -11.12 4.62 5.48
N ASP A 12 -11.07 4.10 4.24
CA ASP A 12 -11.77 2.88 3.83
C ASP A 12 -10.96 1.68 4.32
N VAL A 13 -11.24 1.27 5.56
CA VAL A 13 -10.54 0.21 6.28
C VAL A 13 -11.57 -0.72 6.92
N SER A 14 -11.39 -2.03 6.73
CA SER A 14 -12.23 -3.06 7.34
C SER A 14 -11.38 -4.14 8.01
N ALA A 15 -11.87 -4.67 9.14
CA ALA A 15 -11.26 -5.82 9.81
C ALA A 15 -11.99 -7.10 9.41
N LYS A 16 -11.23 -8.14 9.06
CA LYS A 16 -11.73 -9.49 8.79
C LYS A 16 -11.48 -10.37 10.00
N PHE A 17 -12.53 -11.10 10.40
CA PHE A 17 -12.50 -12.04 11.50
C PHE A 17 -12.70 -13.46 10.98
N VAL A 18 -11.96 -14.41 11.54
CA VAL A 18 -12.15 -15.85 11.30
C VAL A 18 -12.43 -16.50 12.66
N ASN A 19 -13.56 -17.19 12.78
CA ASN A 19 -13.99 -17.82 14.03
C ASN A 19 -13.98 -16.87 15.25
N GLY A 20 -14.48 -15.64 15.05
CA GLY A 20 -14.54 -14.60 16.09
C GLY A 20 -13.19 -13.96 16.45
N LYS A 21 -12.07 -14.40 15.88
CA LYS A 21 -10.74 -13.83 16.12
C LYS A 21 -10.33 -12.89 14.98
N PRO A 22 -9.70 -11.73 15.29
CA PRO A 22 -9.18 -10.85 14.24
C PRO A 22 -8.12 -11.58 13.41
N ALA A 23 -8.29 -11.59 12.09
CA ALA A 23 -7.44 -12.34 11.17
C ALA A 23 -6.61 -11.44 10.24
N ARG A 24 -7.22 -10.37 9.71
CA ARG A 24 -6.55 -9.42 8.81
C ARG A 24 -7.26 -8.07 8.83
N ILE A 25 -6.53 -7.01 8.49
CA ILE A 25 -7.08 -5.69 8.16
C ILE A 25 -6.94 -5.50 6.65
N GLU A 26 -8.00 -5.04 6.02
CA GLU A 26 -8.04 -4.65 4.61
C GLU A 26 -8.24 -3.14 4.54
N ALA A 27 -7.45 -2.47 3.71
CA ALA A 27 -7.60 -1.04 3.43
C ALA A 27 -7.66 -0.81 1.92
N LYS A 28 -8.57 0.05 1.48
CA LYS A 28 -8.71 0.42 0.07
C LYS A 28 -8.21 1.84 -0.16
N TYR A 29 -7.18 2.00 -0.99
CA TYR A 29 -6.71 3.31 -1.43
C TYR A 29 -7.16 3.56 -2.87
N VAL A 30 -7.99 4.59 -3.09
CA VAL A 30 -8.53 4.93 -4.42
C VAL A 30 -7.72 6.08 -5.01
N MET A 31 -6.99 5.79 -6.08
CA MET A 31 -6.29 6.79 -6.89
C MET A 31 -7.29 7.43 -7.86
N ARG A 32 -7.44 8.76 -7.81
CA ARG A 32 -8.43 9.50 -8.63
C ARG A 32 -7.78 10.30 -9.74
N THR A 33 -6.48 10.57 -9.62
CA THR A 33 -5.71 11.37 -10.58
C THR A 33 -4.44 10.63 -11.01
N PRO A 34 -3.88 10.96 -12.19
CA PRO A 34 -2.56 10.45 -12.59
C PRO A 34 -1.46 10.75 -11.57
N ARG A 35 -1.54 11.89 -10.88
CA ARG A 35 -0.57 12.26 -9.83
C ARG A 35 -0.61 11.30 -8.64
N ASP A 36 -1.79 10.78 -8.28
CA ASP A 36 -1.93 9.77 -7.22
C ASP A 36 -1.26 8.46 -7.63
N TRP A 37 -1.42 8.08 -8.91
CA TRP A 37 -0.76 6.92 -9.49
C TRP A 37 0.75 7.06 -9.49
N ASP A 38 1.28 8.18 -9.98
CA ASP A 38 2.73 8.43 -10.01
C ASP A 38 3.33 8.42 -8.59
N ARG A 39 2.61 9.01 -7.62
CA ARG A 39 3.00 9.01 -6.21
C ARG A 39 3.00 7.60 -5.60
N PHE A 40 2.02 6.77 -5.96
CA PHE A 40 1.96 5.37 -5.54
C PHE A 40 3.10 4.54 -6.17
N MET A 41 3.40 4.74 -7.45
CA MET A 41 4.49 4.03 -8.13
C MET A 41 5.85 4.36 -7.50
N ARG A 42 6.14 5.63 -7.19
CA ARG A 42 7.37 6.01 -6.46
C ARG A 42 7.45 5.40 -5.05
N PHE A 43 6.32 5.34 -4.33
CA PHE A 43 6.26 4.63 -3.05
C PHE A 43 6.60 3.15 -3.21
N MET A 44 5.97 2.48 -4.18
CA MET A 44 6.17 1.05 -4.41
C MET A 44 7.59 0.73 -4.86
N GLU A 45 8.21 1.58 -5.66
CA GLU A 45 9.61 1.45 -6.05
C GLU A 45 10.53 1.48 -4.81
N ARG A 46 10.46 2.53 -3.98
CA ARG A 46 11.25 2.61 -2.74
C ARG A 46 10.96 1.46 -1.78
N TYR A 47 9.68 1.13 -1.59
CA TYR A 47 9.27 0.03 -0.72
C TYR A 47 9.83 -1.30 -1.19
N SER A 48 9.78 -1.56 -2.50
CA SER A 48 10.32 -2.80 -3.08
C SER A 48 11.83 -2.90 -2.93
N GLN A 49 12.56 -1.80 -3.14
CA GLN A 49 14.00 -1.76 -2.96
C GLN A 49 14.40 -2.00 -1.50
N ALA A 50 13.72 -1.34 -0.56
CA ALA A 50 13.99 -1.47 0.87
C ALA A 50 13.68 -2.86 1.44
N ASN A 51 12.71 -3.59 0.84
CA ASN A 51 12.27 -4.91 1.31
C ASN A 51 12.73 -6.08 0.43
N GLY A 52 13.63 -5.83 -0.54
CA GLY A 52 14.10 -6.89 -1.46
C GLY A 52 12.98 -7.49 -2.33
N LEU A 53 11.91 -6.75 -2.58
CA LEU A 53 10.77 -7.14 -3.43
C LEU A 53 10.93 -6.64 -4.87
N GLN A 54 12.15 -6.28 -5.27
CA GLN A 54 12.41 -5.85 -6.64
C GLN A 54 12.03 -6.96 -7.62
N PHE A 55 11.45 -6.59 -8.75
CA PHE A 55 11.06 -7.55 -9.78
C PHE A 55 12.32 -8.21 -10.37
N VAL A 56 12.54 -9.49 -10.05
CA VAL A 56 13.55 -10.31 -10.71
C VAL A 56 12.89 -10.93 -11.93
N LYS A 57 13.20 -10.40 -13.12
CA LYS A 57 12.77 -10.99 -14.38
C LYS A 57 13.59 -12.26 -14.63
N ASN A 58 12.96 -13.43 -14.48
CA ASN A 58 13.47 -14.69 -15.01
C ASN A 58 12.94 -14.90 -16.42
#